data_AF-A0A833SKJ8-F1
#
_entry.id   AF-A0A833SKJ8-F1
#
_cell.length_a   1.000
_cell.length_b   1.000
_cell.length_c   1.000
_cell.angle_alpha   90.00
_cell.angle_beta   90.00
_cell.angle_gamma   90.00
#
_symmetry.space_group_name_H-M   'P 1'
#
loop_
_entity.id
_entity.type
_entity.pdbx_description
1 polymer ?
#
loop_
_entity_poly.entity_id
_entity_poly.type
_entity_poly.pdbx_seq_one_letter_code
_entity_poly.pdbx_strand_id
1 'polypeptide(L)'
;MASSSLLFQGIAWLLLEAKTTFYSPRYSQESLCVRSQVFPFWKRPQIVLQLGHTEYIVLNSGPADAAMRSGDQKEAKKLLHLTVRPLDDVKRAQLYQTAARTQVLEVFVDAELTRERLLRCLIGEEAVDPGKKLLDKAFATLERAQNSRDLETAIKLYEEAERVFWEAEKLLTDDRSREFLRARRADLQRTVRGLEKEIKSAGDVTQTPPPLAPFATVPADVATSPLPMDLSARLEELRRFAAQQDGAQVEAQPGNRTDLTARLAALKNEKAGPAPPVGDLTERLQRLKRKSALTDAVSVAGDGSLKGENAVDRIIGQVADEIALGIEDEDFESEELEESGSGGKSRNSSSSSLSSDSNVMEDTKK
;
A
#
# COMPACT_ATOMS: atom_id res chain seq x y z
N MET A 1 -27.33 12.62 1.61
CA MET A 1 -26.15 11.97 2.24
C MET A 1 -24.92 12.64 1.66
N ALA A 2 -24.04 13.20 2.48
CA ALA A 2 -22.83 13.86 1.98
C ALA A 2 -21.85 12.79 1.50
N SER A 3 -21.64 12.71 0.18
CA SER A 3 -20.59 11.88 -0.39
C SER A 3 -19.24 12.51 -0.09
N SER A 4 -18.41 11.80 0.67
CA SER A 4 -17.00 12.15 0.89
C SER A 4 -16.10 11.07 0.32
N SER A 5 -15.20 11.44 -0.59
CA SER A 5 -14.15 10.52 -1.07
C SER A 5 -12.82 10.87 -0.40
N LEU A 6 -12.19 9.86 0.20
CA LEU A 6 -10.84 9.99 0.75
C LEU A 6 -9.84 10.03 -0.42
N LEU A 7 -9.00 11.06 -0.46
CA LEU A 7 -7.98 11.24 -1.51
C LEU A 7 -6.58 10.91 -1.00
N PHE A 8 -6.28 11.27 0.25
CA PHE A 8 -4.96 11.06 0.84
C PHE A 8 -5.06 10.87 2.35
N GLN A 9 -4.21 9.99 2.89
CA GLN A 9 -4.01 9.83 4.33
C GLN A 9 -2.50 9.66 4.58
N GLY A 10 -1.98 10.35 5.58
CA GLY A 10 -0.58 10.29 5.93
C GLY A 10 -0.25 11.07 7.19
N ILE A 11 1.03 11.37 7.34
CA ILE A 11 1.58 12.12 8.46
C ILE A 11 2.15 13.42 7.91
N ALA A 12 1.93 14.49 8.64
CA ALA A 12 2.54 15.78 8.38
C ALA A 12 3.23 16.30 9.63
N TRP A 13 4.20 17.17 9.41
CA TRP A 13 4.99 17.80 10.45
C TRP A 13 4.72 19.30 10.44
N LEU A 14 4.44 19.87 11.61
CA LEU A 14 4.30 21.30 11.80
C LEU A 14 5.53 21.83 12.52
N LEU A 15 6.12 22.89 11.98
CA LEU A 15 7.26 23.54 12.61
C LEU A 15 6.79 24.34 13.83
N LEU A 16 7.22 23.92 15.02
CA LEU A 16 6.97 24.64 16.27
C LEU A 16 8.01 25.74 16.47
N GLU A 17 9.27 25.39 16.30
CA GLU A 17 10.42 26.30 16.50
C GLU A 17 11.42 26.09 15.37
N ALA A 18 11.83 27.19 14.72
CA ALA A 18 12.88 27.16 13.72
C ALA A 18 14.25 26.88 14.37
N LYS A 19 15.22 26.49 13.54
CA LYS A 19 16.59 26.27 13.98
C LYS A 19 17.14 27.53 14.66
N THR A 20 17.78 27.33 15.81
CA THR A 20 18.53 28.36 16.51
C THR A 20 20.01 27.98 16.52
N THR A 21 20.86 28.85 17.06
CA THR A 21 22.29 28.54 17.23
C THR A 21 22.54 27.35 18.17
N PHE A 22 21.60 27.05 19.06
CA PHE A 22 21.76 26.04 20.10
C PHE A 22 20.94 24.77 19.86
N TYR A 23 19.86 24.84 19.08
CA TYR A 23 18.92 23.73 18.90
C TYR A 23 18.52 23.55 17.44
N SER A 24 18.29 22.29 17.07
CA SER A 24 17.65 21.89 15.81
C SER A 24 16.18 22.32 15.78
N PRO A 25 15.57 22.46 14.58
CA PRO A 25 14.17 22.83 14.46
C PRO A 25 13.28 21.77 15.11
N ARG A 26 12.27 22.22 15.87
CA ARG A 26 11.31 21.35 16.56
C ARG A 26 10.04 21.21 15.74
N TYR A 27 9.58 19.98 15.59
CA TYR A 27 8.40 19.63 14.82
C TYR A 27 7.36 18.93 15.70
N SER A 28 6.09 19.28 15.49
CA SER A 28 4.95 18.49 15.96
C SER A 28 4.52 17.53 14.85
N GLN A 29 4.25 16.27 15.20
CA GLN A 29 3.74 15.28 14.27
C GLN A 29 2.20 15.27 14.34
N GLU A 30 1.55 15.48 13.20
CA GLU A 30 0.09 15.47 13.10
C GLU A 30 -0.42 14.54 12.01
N SER A 31 -1.59 13.93 12.24
CA SER A 31 -2.27 13.14 11.24
C SER A 31 -2.83 14.05 10.14
N LEU A 32 -2.54 13.70 8.89
CA LEU A 32 -2.99 14.44 7.71
C LEU A 32 -3.97 13.60 6.90
N CYS A 33 -5.15 14.17 6.61
CA CYS A 33 -6.14 13.53 5.74
C CYS A 33 -6.70 14.55 4.74
N VAL A 34 -6.75 14.19 3.47
CA VAL A 34 -7.37 14.99 2.41
C VAL A 34 -8.57 14.25 1.87
N ARG A 35 -9.72 14.91 1.83
CA ARG A 35 -10.96 14.35 1.30
C ARG A 35 -11.69 15.35 0.42
N SER A 36 -12.35 14.86 -0.62
CA SER A 36 -13.26 15.66 -1.43
C SER A 36 -14.67 15.52 -0.85
N GLN A 37 -15.29 16.65 -0.49
CA GLN A 37 -16.59 16.67 0.18
C GLN A 37 -17.54 17.66 -0.50
N VAL A 38 -18.77 17.21 -0.73
CA VAL A 38 -19.86 18.07 -1.20
C VAL A 38 -20.54 18.70 0.01
N PHE A 39 -20.60 20.03 0.03
CA PHE A 39 -21.28 20.80 1.07
C PHE A 39 -22.67 21.26 0.60
N PRO A 40 -23.67 21.38 1.50
CA PRO A 40 -25.03 21.78 1.13
C PRO A 40 -25.12 23.14 0.42
N PHE A 41 -24.19 24.04 0.71
CA PHE A 41 -24.15 25.41 0.19
C PHE A 41 -23.33 25.57 -1.10
N TRP A 42 -22.63 24.53 -1.57
CA TRP A 42 -21.83 24.59 -2.79
C TRP A 42 -22.23 23.52 -3.80
N LYS A 43 -22.26 23.91 -5.08
CA LYS A 43 -22.58 23.00 -6.20
C LYS A 43 -21.42 22.07 -6.57
N ARG A 44 -20.18 22.49 -6.30
CA ARG A 44 -18.97 21.73 -6.61
C ARG A 44 -18.39 21.13 -5.33
N PRO A 45 -17.84 19.90 -5.38
CA PRO A 45 -17.11 19.34 -4.26
C PRO A 45 -15.92 20.23 -3.92
N GLN A 46 -15.62 20.35 -2.63
CA GLN A 46 -14.46 21.07 -2.13
C GLN A 46 -13.46 20.11 -1.52
N ILE A 47 -12.18 20.48 -1.58
CA ILE A 47 -11.11 19.73 -0.94
C ILE A 47 -11.00 20.17 0.53
N VAL A 48 -11.20 19.21 1.42
CA VAL A 48 -11.11 19.37 2.87
C VAL A 48 -9.82 18.70 3.34
N LEU A 49 -8.98 19.48 3.98
CA LEU A 49 -7.78 19.04 4.67
C LEU A 49 -8.09 18.94 6.17
N GLN A 50 -7.94 17.75 6.72
CA GLN A 50 -7.96 17.53 8.16
C GLN A 50 -6.51 17.37 8.65
N LEU A 51 -6.13 18.24 9.58
CA LEU A 51 -4.83 18.24 10.23
C LEU A 51 -5.08 18.10 11.73
N GLY A 52 -4.71 16.94 12.28
CA GLY A 52 -5.08 16.54 13.64
C GLY A 52 -6.60 16.60 13.85
N HIS A 53 -7.03 17.48 14.76
CA HIS A 53 -8.44 17.72 15.08
C HIS A 53 -9.10 18.85 14.30
N THR A 54 -8.33 19.60 13.51
CA THR A 54 -8.84 20.79 12.81
C THR A 54 -9.08 20.50 11.35
N GLU A 55 -10.23 20.93 10.85
CA GLU A 55 -10.62 20.79 9.44
C GLU A 55 -10.53 22.13 8.72
N TYR A 56 -9.97 22.09 7.51
CA TYR A 56 -9.71 23.24 6.68
C TYR A 56 -10.22 22.99 5.26
N ILE A 57 -10.69 24.04 4.61
CA ILE A 57 -10.94 24.06 3.17
C ILE A 57 -9.71 24.64 2.48
N VAL A 58 -9.19 23.91 1.51
CA VAL A 58 -7.99 24.28 0.77
C VAL A 58 -8.39 25.14 -0.42
N LEU A 59 -7.77 26.33 -0.54
CA LEU A 59 -8.00 27.25 -1.65
C LEU A 59 -6.88 27.20 -2.66
N ASN A 60 -5.64 27.17 -2.17
CA ASN A 60 -4.45 27.10 -3.01
C ASN A 60 -3.36 26.30 -2.29
N SER A 61 -2.52 25.63 -3.05
CA SER A 61 -1.43 24.81 -2.54
C SER A 61 -0.22 24.91 -3.45
N GLY A 62 0.97 25.11 -2.88
CA GLY A 62 2.21 25.17 -3.64
C GLY A 62 3.41 24.56 -2.90
N PRO A 63 4.46 24.14 -3.65
CA PRO A 63 5.76 23.84 -3.06
C PRO A 63 6.36 25.08 -2.39
N ALA A 64 7.10 24.87 -1.31
CA ALA A 64 7.96 25.90 -0.74
C ALA A 64 9.27 25.29 -0.22
N ASP A 65 10.28 26.14 -0.04
CA ASP A 65 11.60 25.71 0.39
C ASP A 65 11.67 25.50 1.90
N ALA A 66 11.76 24.23 2.31
CA ALA A 66 11.81 23.85 3.72
C ALA A 66 13.04 24.43 4.43
N ALA A 67 14.21 24.43 3.76
CA ALA A 67 15.46 24.96 4.31
C ALA A 67 15.40 26.46 4.62
N MET A 68 14.70 27.24 3.78
CA MET A 68 14.51 28.67 4.00
C MET A 68 13.67 28.93 5.26
N ARG A 69 12.69 28.07 5.50
CA ARG A 69 11.73 28.26 6.59
C ARG A 69 12.19 27.69 7.93
N SER A 70 12.85 26.52 7.92
CA SER A 70 13.40 25.90 9.13
C SER A 70 14.75 26.51 9.53
N GLY A 71 15.44 27.21 8.62
CA GLY A 71 16.77 27.76 8.85
C GLY A 71 17.88 26.71 8.79
N ASP A 72 17.56 25.47 8.40
CA ASP A 72 18.53 24.40 8.23
C ASP A 72 18.75 24.06 6.75
N GLN A 73 19.97 24.26 6.25
CA GLN A 73 20.34 23.86 4.89
C GLN A 73 20.33 22.34 4.68
N LYS A 74 20.40 21.56 5.76
CA LYS A 74 20.31 20.10 5.73
C LYS A 74 18.90 19.57 5.97
N GLU A 75 17.87 20.41 5.87
CA GLU A 75 16.48 19.99 6.08
C GLU A 75 16.07 18.89 5.09
N ALA A 76 15.80 17.70 5.62
CA ALA A 76 15.35 16.55 4.82
C ALA A 76 13.87 16.67 4.46
N LYS A 77 13.06 17.28 5.34
CA LYS A 77 11.63 17.47 5.12
C LYS A 77 11.37 18.46 4.00
N LYS A 78 10.21 18.32 3.37
CA LYS A 78 9.76 19.10 2.22
C LYS A 78 8.52 19.89 2.61
N LEU A 79 8.54 21.19 2.34
CA LEU A 79 7.52 22.12 2.79
C LEU A 79 6.44 22.32 1.71
N LEU A 80 5.19 22.41 2.17
CA LEU A 80 4.04 22.84 1.39
C LEU A 80 3.48 24.10 2.02
N HIS A 81 3.19 25.08 1.17
CA HIS A 81 2.50 26.29 1.55
C HIS A 81 1.04 26.19 1.07
N LEU A 82 0.11 26.22 2.02
CA LEU A 82 -1.31 26.06 1.79
C LEU A 82 -2.07 27.31 2.20
N THR A 83 -2.89 27.84 1.31
CA THR A 83 -3.86 28.88 1.63
C THR A 83 -5.18 28.21 1.98
N VAL A 84 -5.60 28.31 3.23
CA VAL A 84 -6.72 27.54 3.79
C VAL A 84 -7.73 28.42 4.53
N ARG A 85 -8.95 27.90 4.72
CA ARG A 85 -9.98 28.48 5.59
C ARG A 85 -10.47 27.44 6.58
N PRO A 86 -10.50 27.71 7.90
CA PRO A 86 -11.06 26.76 8.86
C PRO A 86 -12.52 26.44 8.52
N LEU A 87 -12.88 25.16 8.52
CA LEU A 87 -14.20 24.73 8.08
C LEU A 87 -15.30 25.31 8.97
N ASP A 88 -15.08 25.37 10.28
CA ASP A 88 -16.04 25.96 11.22
C ASP A 88 -16.25 27.45 10.97
N ASP A 89 -15.20 28.15 10.56
CA ASP A 89 -15.31 29.55 10.19
C ASP A 89 -16.09 29.73 8.89
N VAL A 90 -15.88 28.86 7.90
CA VAL A 90 -16.68 28.85 6.67
C VAL A 90 -18.15 28.57 6.98
N LYS A 91 -18.46 27.59 7.82
CA LYS A 91 -19.84 27.29 8.23
C LYS A 91 -20.50 28.50 8.90
N ARG A 92 -19.80 29.16 9.83
CA ARG A 92 -20.29 30.38 10.49
C ARG A 92 -20.45 31.52 9.50
N ALA A 93 -19.47 31.74 8.63
CA ALA A 93 -19.51 32.77 7.61
C ALA A 93 -20.68 32.60 6.64
N GLN A 94 -21.00 31.37 6.25
CA GLN A 94 -22.18 31.08 5.44
C GLN A 94 -23.49 31.30 6.22
N LEU A 95 -23.54 30.88 7.48
CA LEU A 95 -24.73 31.05 8.33
C LEU A 95 -25.08 32.52 8.57
N TYR A 96 -24.07 33.35 8.84
CA TYR A 96 -24.23 34.77 9.17
C TYR A 96 -23.97 35.70 7.97
N GLN A 97 -23.71 35.15 6.78
CA GLN A 97 -23.40 35.90 5.56
C GLN A 97 -22.22 36.87 5.70
N THR A 98 -21.17 36.43 6.40
CA THR A 98 -19.93 37.19 6.59
C THR A 98 -18.76 36.63 5.76
N ALA A 99 -17.62 37.32 5.75
CA ALA A 99 -16.41 36.83 5.10
C ALA A 99 -15.69 35.79 5.98
N ALA A 100 -15.34 34.64 5.40
CA ALA A 100 -14.55 33.62 6.08
C ALA A 100 -13.07 34.03 6.13
N ARG A 101 -12.42 33.84 7.29
CA ARG A 101 -11.01 34.14 7.51
C ARG A 101 -10.14 33.19 6.70
N THR A 102 -9.23 33.77 5.94
CA THR A 102 -8.21 33.03 5.18
C THR A 102 -6.91 33.02 5.98
N GLN A 103 -6.24 31.87 6.03
CA GLN A 103 -5.00 31.64 6.76
C GLN A 103 -4.01 30.92 5.87
N VAL A 104 -2.73 31.12 6.16
CA VAL A 104 -1.61 30.43 5.53
C VAL A 104 -1.16 29.33 6.47
N LEU A 105 -1.06 28.11 5.96
CA LEU A 105 -0.59 26.94 6.69
C LEU A 105 0.68 26.40 6.04
N GLU A 106 1.69 26.14 6.86
CA GLU A 106 2.97 25.58 6.46
C GLU A 106 3.04 24.13 6.94
N VAL A 107 3.13 23.19 6.01
CA VAL A 107 3.06 21.75 6.30
C VAL A 107 4.29 21.05 5.76
N PHE A 108 5.00 20.32 6.61
CA PHE A 108 6.21 19.59 6.23
C PHE A 108 5.92 18.09 6.03
N VAL A 109 6.55 17.48 5.04
CA VAL A 109 6.41 16.06 4.67
C VAL A 109 7.79 15.46 4.43
N ASP A 110 8.01 14.20 4.78
CA ASP A 110 9.36 13.60 4.78
C ASP A 110 9.95 13.33 3.38
N ALA A 111 9.10 13.07 2.38
CA ALA A 111 9.53 12.68 1.04
C ALA A 111 8.93 13.56 -0.05
N GLU A 112 9.72 13.80 -1.10
CA GLU A 112 9.31 14.61 -2.25
C GLU A 112 8.16 13.97 -3.04
N LEU A 113 8.21 12.64 -3.23
CA LEU A 113 7.13 11.90 -3.88
C LEU A 113 5.80 12.05 -3.12
N THR A 114 5.85 12.02 -1.78
CA THR A 114 4.68 12.21 -0.93
C THR A 114 4.17 13.64 -1.04
N ARG A 115 5.07 14.63 -1.09
CA ARG A 115 4.72 16.03 -1.33
C ARG A 115 4.01 16.23 -2.67
N GLU A 116 4.52 15.66 -3.76
CA GLU A 116 3.91 15.75 -5.09
C GLU A 116 2.55 15.05 -5.15
N ARG A 117 2.43 13.88 -4.51
CA ARG A 117 1.15 13.16 -4.40
C ARG A 117 0.13 13.99 -3.63
N LEU A 118 0.53 14.57 -2.50
CA LEU A 118 -0.32 15.42 -1.68
C LEU A 118 -0.77 16.67 -2.43
N LEU A 119 0.13 17.36 -3.14
CA LEU A 119 -0.21 18.53 -3.97
C LEU A 119 -1.26 18.20 -5.04
N ARG A 120 -1.11 17.07 -5.75
CA ARG A 120 -2.12 16.62 -6.73
C ARG A 120 -3.49 16.42 -6.08
N CYS A 121 -3.52 15.77 -4.92
CA CYS A 121 -4.77 15.58 -4.16
C CYS A 121 -5.39 16.91 -3.71
N LEU A 122 -4.57 17.90 -3.32
CA LEU A 122 -5.03 19.20 -2.85
C LEU A 122 -5.58 20.10 -3.97
N ILE A 123 -5.04 19.97 -5.18
CA ILE A 123 -5.54 20.65 -6.38
C ILE A 123 -6.88 20.02 -6.86
N GLY A 124 -7.23 18.85 -6.34
CA GLY A 124 -8.39 18.09 -6.80
C GLY A 124 -8.15 17.37 -8.12
N GLU A 125 -6.88 17.22 -8.52
CA GLU A 125 -6.52 16.27 -9.56
C GLU A 125 -6.70 14.89 -8.93
N GLU A 126 -7.74 14.19 -9.37
CA GLU A 126 -8.12 12.88 -8.87
C GLU A 126 -6.86 12.02 -8.81
N ALA A 127 -6.53 11.52 -7.62
CA ALA A 127 -5.37 10.68 -7.33
C ALA A 127 -5.54 9.30 -7.97
N VAL A 128 -5.78 9.28 -9.27
CA VAL A 128 -5.69 8.08 -10.05
C VAL A 128 -4.21 7.87 -10.24
N ASP A 129 -3.63 7.09 -9.34
CA ASP A 129 -2.25 6.65 -9.42
C ASP A 129 -2.02 6.19 -10.87
N PRO A 130 -1.05 6.78 -11.59
CA PRO A 130 -0.85 6.48 -13.01
C PRO A 130 -0.64 4.97 -13.22
N GLY A 131 -0.04 4.29 -12.24
CA GLY A 131 0.05 2.83 -12.20
C GLY A 131 -1.31 2.13 -12.20
N LYS A 132 -2.30 2.61 -11.43
CA LYS A 132 -3.65 2.04 -11.42
C LYS A 132 -4.35 2.19 -12.78
N LYS A 133 -4.26 3.37 -13.39
CA LYS A 133 -4.76 3.62 -14.77
C LYS A 133 -4.15 2.66 -15.79
N LEU A 134 -2.84 2.43 -15.71
CA LEU A 134 -2.15 1.50 -16.59
C LEU A 134 -2.56 0.05 -16.32
N LEU A 135 -2.70 -0.35 -15.05
CA LEU A 135 -3.19 -1.68 -14.69
C LEU A 135 -4.62 -1.92 -15.19
N ASP A 136 -5.53 -0.99 -14.95
CA ASP A 136 -6.91 -1.08 -15.43
C ASP A 136 -6.95 -1.21 -16.97
N LYS A 137 -6.11 -0.45 -17.67
CA LYS A 137 -5.93 -0.57 -19.13
C LYS A 137 -5.39 -1.94 -19.52
N ALA A 138 -4.37 -2.46 -18.82
CA ALA A 138 -3.76 -3.76 -19.10
C ALA A 138 -4.74 -4.92 -18.89
N PHE A 139 -5.55 -4.88 -17.83
CA PHE A 139 -6.61 -5.85 -17.60
C PHE A 139 -7.71 -5.76 -18.65
N ALA A 140 -8.12 -4.55 -19.04
CA ALA A 140 -9.10 -4.37 -20.11
C ALA A 140 -8.60 -4.88 -21.47
N THR A 141 -7.31 -4.70 -21.80
CA THR A 141 -6.71 -5.28 -23.02
C THR A 141 -6.63 -6.80 -22.95
N LEU A 142 -6.33 -7.37 -21.78
CA LEU A 142 -6.27 -8.81 -21.57
C LEU A 142 -7.66 -9.46 -21.70
N GLU A 143 -8.70 -8.82 -21.16
CA GLU A 143 -10.08 -9.28 -21.31
C GLU A 143 -10.52 -9.25 -22.79
N ARG A 144 -10.13 -8.23 -23.55
CA ARG A 144 -10.36 -8.20 -25.01
C ARG A 144 -9.61 -9.31 -25.74
N ALA A 145 -8.39 -9.64 -25.32
CA ALA A 145 -7.61 -10.74 -25.88
C ALA A 145 -8.24 -12.12 -25.59
N GLN A 146 -8.89 -12.29 -24.44
CA GLN A 146 -9.61 -13.51 -24.11
C GLN A 146 -10.92 -13.66 -24.89
N ASN A 147 -11.57 -12.55 -25.19
CA ASN A 147 -12.83 -12.51 -25.93
C ASN A 147 -12.65 -12.46 -27.46
N SER A 148 -11.43 -12.29 -27.97
CA SER A 148 -11.16 -12.28 -29.40
C SER A 148 -11.26 -13.69 -29.99
N ARG A 149 -12.00 -13.82 -31.09
CA ARG A 149 -12.18 -15.09 -31.82
C ARG A 149 -11.06 -15.41 -32.80
N ASP A 150 -10.27 -14.39 -33.16
CA ASP A 150 -9.16 -14.51 -34.10
C ASP A 150 -7.83 -14.58 -33.34
N LEU A 151 -7.09 -15.67 -33.56
CA LEU A 151 -5.83 -15.98 -32.88
C LEU A 151 -4.75 -14.94 -33.16
N GLU A 152 -4.70 -14.35 -34.36
CA GLU A 152 -3.70 -13.33 -34.69
C GLU A 152 -3.96 -12.01 -33.96
N THR A 153 -5.24 -11.64 -33.83
CA THR A 153 -5.63 -10.46 -33.03
C THR A 153 -5.44 -10.69 -31.54
N ALA A 154 -5.69 -11.92 -31.06
CA ALA A 154 -5.49 -12.29 -29.66
C ALA A 154 -4.01 -12.14 -29.26
N ILE A 155 -3.09 -12.62 -30.10
CA ILE A 155 -1.64 -12.52 -29.87
C ILE A 155 -1.22 -11.06 -29.73
N LYS A 156 -1.61 -10.18 -30.66
CA LYS A 156 -1.28 -8.74 -30.60
C LYS A 156 -1.81 -8.09 -29.31
N LEU A 157 -3.03 -8.43 -28.90
CA LEU A 157 -3.62 -7.90 -27.67
C LEU A 157 -2.92 -8.42 -26.40
N TYR A 158 -2.44 -9.67 -26.40
CA TYR A 158 -1.64 -10.21 -25.29
C TYR A 158 -0.25 -9.55 -25.20
N GLU A 159 0.40 -9.27 -26.33
CA GLU A 159 1.67 -8.53 -26.37
C GLU A 159 1.50 -7.08 -25.90
N GLU A 160 0.42 -6.42 -26.32
CA GLU A 160 0.06 -5.08 -25.85
C GLU A 160 -0.19 -5.08 -24.33
N ALA A 161 -0.95 -6.05 -23.82
CA ALA A 161 -1.18 -6.19 -22.39
C ALA A 161 0.14 -6.40 -21.62
N GLU A 162 1.06 -7.24 -22.12
CA GLU A 162 2.36 -7.46 -21.50
C GLU A 162 3.19 -6.17 -21.42
N ARG A 163 3.20 -5.37 -22.49
CA ARG A 163 3.89 -4.07 -22.52
C ARG A 163 3.33 -3.11 -21.48
N VAL A 164 2.00 -3.03 -21.36
CA VAL A 164 1.36 -2.15 -20.37
C VAL A 164 1.61 -2.66 -18.93
N PHE A 165 1.65 -3.98 -18.70
CA PHE A 165 2.04 -4.53 -17.40
C PHE A 165 3.50 -4.21 -17.04
N TRP A 166 4.41 -4.18 -18.01
CA TRP A 166 5.81 -3.79 -17.78
C TRP A 166 5.95 -2.30 -17.42
N GLU A 167 5.18 -1.43 -18.08
CA GLU A 167 5.14 0.00 -17.74
C GLU A 167 4.55 0.23 -16.35
N ALA A 168 3.51 -0.52 -15.98
CA ALA A 168 2.90 -0.48 -14.65
C ALA A 168 3.84 -0.99 -13.55
N GLU A 169 4.64 -2.03 -13.81
CA GLU A 169 5.63 -2.58 -12.86
C GLU A 169 6.61 -1.51 -12.36
N LYS A 170 7.04 -0.60 -13.23
CA LYS A 170 7.99 0.47 -12.90
C LYS A 170 7.43 1.51 -11.94
N LEU A 171 6.11 1.67 -11.90
CA LEU A 171 5.43 2.68 -11.09
C LEU A 171 5.03 2.14 -9.71
N LEU A 172 5.15 0.84 -9.47
CA LEU A 172 4.81 0.21 -8.20
C LEU A 172 5.98 0.28 -7.22
N THR A 173 5.68 0.57 -5.96
CA THR A 173 6.65 0.59 -4.85
C THR A 173 6.78 -0.77 -4.16
N ASP A 174 5.75 -1.62 -4.23
CA ASP A 174 5.66 -2.83 -3.40
C ASP A 174 6.26 -4.05 -4.10
N ASP A 175 7.28 -4.67 -3.50
CA ASP A 175 8.00 -5.80 -4.11
C ASP A 175 7.10 -7.03 -4.37
N ARG A 176 6.17 -7.33 -3.46
CA ARG A 176 5.18 -8.41 -3.65
C ARG A 176 4.30 -8.20 -4.88
N SER A 177 3.91 -6.96 -5.16
CA SER A 177 3.08 -6.62 -6.32
C SER A 177 3.88 -6.70 -7.63
N ARG A 178 5.16 -6.32 -7.60
CA ARG A 178 6.09 -6.46 -8.73
C ARG A 178 6.32 -7.94 -9.06
N GLU A 179 6.54 -8.78 -8.05
CA GLU A 179 6.69 -10.24 -8.25
C GLU A 179 5.45 -10.86 -8.89
N PHE A 180 4.25 -10.47 -8.43
CA PHE A 180 3.00 -10.91 -9.04
C PHE A 180 2.89 -10.49 -10.52
N LEU A 181 3.24 -9.24 -10.85
CA LEU A 181 3.24 -8.78 -12.24
C LEU A 181 4.27 -9.52 -13.10
N ARG A 182 5.45 -9.83 -12.56
CA ARG A 182 6.45 -10.64 -13.28
C ARG A 182 5.94 -12.05 -13.57
N ALA A 183 5.34 -12.70 -12.58
CA ALA A 183 4.72 -14.01 -12.76
C ALA A 183 3.62 -13.95 -13.84
N ARG A 184 2.75 -12.94 -13.76
CA ARG A 184 1.67 -12.74 -14.73
C ARG A 184 2.18 -12.48 -16.15
N ARG A 185 3.25 -11.69 -16.31
CA ARG A 185 3.91 -11.46 -17.60
C ARG A 185 4.52 -12.75 -18.16
N ALA A 186 5.16 -13.56 -17.31
CA ALA A 186 5.68 -14.87 -17.73
C ALA A 186 4.55 -15.82 -18.18
N ASP A 187 3.39 -15.77 -17.53
CA ASP A 187 2.21 -16.52 -17.95
C ASP A 187 1.69 -16.04 -19.32
N LEU A 188 1.61 -14.73 -19.54
CA LEU A 188 1.20 -14.14 -20.82
C LEU A 188 2.16 -14.52 -21.97
N GLN A 189 3.46 -14.51 -21.72
CA GLN A 189 4.45 -14.96 -22.71
C GLN A 189 4.29 -16.45 -23.03
N ARG A 190 3.92 -17.28 -22.05
CA ARG A 190 3.61 -18.71 -22.29
C ARG A 190 2.34 -18.88 -23.13
N THR A 191 1.30 -18.08 -22.89
CA THR A 191 0.08 -18.13 -23.71
C THR A 191 0.34 -17.69 -25.14
N VAL A 192 1.08 -16.60 -25.36
CA VAL A 192 1.46 -16.14 -26.70
C VAL A 192 2.20 -17.23 -27.47
N ARG A 193 3.24 -17.83 -26.87
CA ARG A 193 3.98 -18.95 -27.51
C ARG A 193 3.13 -20.17 -27.80
N GLY A 194 2.10 -20.43 -26.99
CA GLY A 194 1.14 -21.50 -27.23
C GLY A 194 0.30 -21.22 -28.49
N LEU A 195 -0.27 -20.02 -28.58
CA LEU A 195 -1.10 -19.60 -29.71
C LEU A 195 -0.30 -19.51 -31.02
N GLU A 196 0.95 -19.02 -30.99
CA GLU A 196 1.82 -18.99 -32.17
C GLU A 196 2.12 -20.40 -32.72
N LYS A 197 2.29 -21.39 -31.84
CA LYS A 197 2.49 -22.79 -32.26
C LYS A 197 1.23 -23.35 -32.89
N GLU A 198 0.06 -23.01 -32.36
CA GLU A 198 -1.23 -23.43 -32.91
C GLU A 198 -1.42 -22.89 -34.32
N ILE A 199 -1.15 -21.60 -34.55
CA ILE A 199 -1.19 -20.99 -35.90
C ILE A 199 -0.21 -21.69 -36.86
N LYS A 200 1.02 -21.94 -36.42
CA LYS A 200 2.02 -22.66 -37.24
C LYS A 200 1.58 -24.08 -37.58
N SER A 201 0.99 -24.80 -36.62
CA SER A 201 0.47 -26.15 -36.84
C SER A 201 -0.77 -26.19 -37.74
N ALA A 202 -1.63 -25.16 -37.67
CA ALA A 202 -2.80 -25.04 -38.55
C ALA A 202 -2.40 -24.68 -39.99
N GLY A 203 -1.31 -23.93 -40.18
CA GLY A 203 -0.75 -23.61 -41.50
C GLY A 203 -0.16 -24.82 -42.23
N ASP A 204 0.41 -25.79 -41.50
CA ASP A 204 1.15 -26.93 -42.07
C ASP A 204 0.23 -28.06 -42.58
N VAL A 205 -1.07 -28.03 -42.27
CA VAL A 205 -2.04 -29.07 -42.70
C VAL A 205 -2.57 -28.83 -44.13
N THR A 206 -2.21 -27.72 -44.79
CA THR A 206 -2.86 -27.30 -46.05
C THR A 206 -2.01 -27.42 -47.33
N GLN A 207 -0.81 -28.02 -47.30
CA GLN A 207 -0.02 -28.23 -48.53
C GLN A 207 0.62 -29.61 -48.61
N THR A 208 -0.11 -30.57 -49.21
CA THR A 208 0.36 -31.52 -50.25
C THR A 208 -0.73 -32.56 -50.61
N PRO A 209 -1.13 -32.70 -51.88
CA PRO A 209 -1.58 -33.99 -52.43
C PRO A 209 -0.52 -34.54 -53.40
N PRO A 210 -0.33 -35.87 -53.49
CA PRO A 210 -0.78 -36.58 -54.70
C PRO A 210 -1.29 -38.03 -54.38
N PRO A 211 -1.56 -38.93 -55.36
CA PRO A 211 -2.91 -39.37 -55.73
C PRO A 211 -3.25 -40.84 -55.36
N LEU A 212 -4.54 -41.18 -55.50
CA LEU A 212 -5.18 -42.51 -55.41
C LEU A 212 -4.43 -43.58 -56.25
N ALA A 213 -4.31 -44.87 -55.86
CA ALA A 213 -5.35 -45.90 -55.65
C ALA A 213 -4.69 -47.26 -55.21
N PRO A 214 -5.34 -48.45 -55.27
CA PRO A 214 -6.41 -49.00 -54.42
C PRO A 214 -6.13 -50.42 -53.82
N PHE A 215 -6.99 -50.86 -52.89
CA PHE A 215 -7.19 -52.23 -52.33
C PHE A 215 -6.11 -52.85 -51.41
N ALA A 216 -6.48 -53.14 -50.16
CA ALA A 216 -6.50 -54.50 -49.60
C ALA A 216 -6.99 -54.53 -48.13
N THR A 217 -8.10 -55.24 -47.95
CA THR A 217 -8.55 -56.09 -46.84
C THR A 217 -7.69 -56.22 -45.56
N VAL A 218 -8.28 -55.77 -44.44
CA VAL A 218 -8.31 -56.26 -43.02
C VAL A 218 -7.70 -57.68 -42.81
N PRO A 219 -6.95 -58.00 -41.71
CA PRO A 219 -7.43 -57.84 -40.34
C PRO A 219 -6.52 -57.26 -39.26
N ALA A 220 -7.22 -56.67 -38.29
CA ALA A 220 -6.73 -56.12 -37.05
C ALA A 220 -6.32 -57.22 -36.09
N ASP A 221 -5.16 -57.04 -35.45
CA ASP A 221 -4.93 -57.56 -34.12
C ASP A 221 -4.06 -56.60 -33.29
N VAL A 222 -4.53 -56.38 -32.06
CA VAL A 222 -3.88 -55.83 -30.85
C VAL A 222 -3.22 -54.43 -30.89
N ALA A 223 -3.93 -53.45 -30.32
CA ALA A 223 -3.37 -52.59 -29.27
C ALA A 223 -4.50 -51.86 -28.52
N THR A 224 -4.81 -52.36 -27.32
CA THR A 224 -5.70 -51.78 -26.31
C THR A 224 -5.36 -50.32 -26.00
N SER A 225 -6.24 -49.41 -26.42
CA SER A 225 -6.38 -48.06 -25.87
C SER A 225 -7.66 -48.02 -25.02
N PRO A 226 -7.61 -47.50 -23.77
CA PRO A 226 -8.75 -47.51 -22.87
C PRO A 226 -9.87 -46.60 -23.41
N LEU A 227 -11.11 -47.06 -23.21
CA LEU A 227 -12.34 -46.42 -23.67
C LEU A 227 -12.37 -44.90 -23.43
N PRO A 228 -13.01 -44.12 -24.33
CA PRO A 228 -13.31 -42.72 -24.05
C PRO A 228 -14.32 -42.69 -22.91
N MET A 229 -13.87 -42.32 -21.71
CA MET A 229 -14.82 -41.99 -20.65
C MET A 229 -15.64 -40.80 -21.12
N ASP A 230 -16.96 -41.00 -21.15
CA ASP A 230 -17.95 -40.07 -21.66
C ASP A 230 -17.85 -38.75 -20.90
N LEU A 231 -17.25 -37.73 -21.51
CA LEU A 231 -17.01 -36.39 -20.96
C LEU A 231 -18.31 -35.75 -20.43
N SER A 232 -19.43 -36.15 -21.01
CA SER A 232 -20.78 -35.78 -20.61
C SER A 232 -21.10 -36.26 -19.19
N ALA A 233 -20.79 -37.52 -18.84
CA ALA A 233 -21.00 -38.09 -17.52
C ALA A 233 -20.11 -37.41 -16.46
N ARG A 234 -18.86 -37.08 -16.82
CA ARG A 234 -17.95 -36.38 -15.91
C ARG A 234 -18.35 -34.92 -15.67
N LEU A 235 -18.91 -34.25 -16.68
CA LEU A 235 -19.49 -32.92 -16.52
C LEU A 235 -20.76 -32.93 -15.67
N GLU A 236 -21.57 -33.98 -15.78
CA GLU A 236 -22.76 -34.14 -14.95
C GLU A 236 -22.39 -34.48 -13.50
N GLU A 237 -21.34 -35.26 -13.28
CA GLU A 237 -20.76 -35.52 -11.96
C GLU A 237 -20.16 -34.25 -11.33
N LEU A 238 -19.43 -33.44 -12.11
CA LEU A 238 -18.94 -32.13 -11.67
C LEU A 238 -20.07 -31.16 -11.33
N ARG A 239 -21.18 -31.19 -12.08
CA ARG A 239 -22.38 -30.38 -11.77
C ARG A 239 -23.07 -30.85 -10.49
N ARG A 240 -23.17 -32.16 -10.25
CA ARG A 240 -23.69 -32.71 -8.99
C ARG A 240 -22.78 -32.38 -7.81
N PHE A 241 -21.46 -32.39 -8.02
CA PHE A 241 -20.48 -32.05 -6.99
C PHE A 241 -20.51 -30.56 -6.64
N ALA A 242 -20.70 -29.67 -7.62
CA ALA A 242 -20.88 -28.23 -7.38
C ALA A 242 -22.18 -27.95 -6.59
N ALA A 243 -23.29 -28.59 -6.97
CA ALA A 243 -24.57 -28.44 -6.25
C ALA A 243 -24.51 -28.92 -4.78
N GLN A 244 -23.66 -29.91 -4.48
CA GLN A 244 -23.42 -30.38 -3.10
C GLN A 244 -22.57 -29.40 -2.28
N GLN A 245 -21.68 -28.64 -2.91
CA GLN A 245 -20.91 -27.58 -2.21
C GLN A 245 -21.75 -26.33 -1.97
N ASP A 246 -22.64 -25.98 -2.89
CA ASP A 246 -23.56 -24.85 -2.73
C ASP A 246 -24.59 -25.14 -1.62
N GLY A 247 -25.06 -26.38 -1.49
CA GLY A 247 -25.90 -26.80 -0.35
C GLY A 247 -25.21 -26.67 1.01
N ALA A 248 -23.88 -26.83 1.07
CA ALA A 248 -23.09 -26.67 2.28
C ALA A 248 -22.70 -25.21 2.60
N GLN A 249 -22.76 -24.31 1.60
CA GLN A 249 -22.57 -22.87 1.83
C GLN A 249 -23.86 -22.11 2.17
N VAL A 250 -25.03 -22.63 1.78
CA VAL A 250 -26.32 -21.97 2.02
C VAL A 250 -26.81 -22.06 3.49
N GLU A 251 -26.26 -22.95 4.32
CA GLU A 251 -26.48 -22.91 5.79
C GLU A 251 -25.46 -22.04 6.55
N ALA A 252 -24.50 -21.42 5.86
CA ALA A 252 -23.41 -20.69 6.52
C ALA A 252 -23.48 -19.17 6.32
N GLN A 253 -24.59 -18.52 6.71
CA GLN A 253 -24.61 -17.12 7.18
C GLN A 253 -25.83 -16.87 8.09
N PRO A 254 -25.83 -15.91 9.04
CA PRO A 254 -24.75 -15.23 9.76
C PRO A 254 -24.97 -15.31 11.29
N GLY A 255 -24.04 -15.93 12.04
CA GLY A 255 -24.21 -16.17 13.48
C GLY A 255 -22.92 -16.12 14.31
N ASN A 256 -21.97 -15.26 13.95
CA ASN A 256 -20.63 -15.20 14.59
C ASN A 256 -20.61 -14.53 15.97
N ARG A 257 -21.48 -14.93 16.90
CA ARG A 257 -21.37 -14.58 18.32
C ARG A 257 -21.58 -15.73 19.31
N THR A 258 -22.08 -16.88 18.86
CA THR A 258 -22.33 -18.04 19.74
C THR A 258 -21.30 -19.17 19.60
N ASP A 259 -20.37 -19.08 18.64
CA ASP A 259 -19.42 -20.16 18.34
C ASP A 259 -18.11 -20.11 19.16
N LEU A 260 -17.93 -19.10 20.01
CA LEU A 260 -16.78 -19.01 20.92
C LEU A 260 -16.89 -20.00 22.08
N THR A 261 -18.10 -20.20 22.60
CA THR A 261 -18.38 -21.14 23.70
C THR A 261 -18.22 -22.59 23.27
N ALA A 262 -18.61 -22.92 22.03
CA ALA A 262 -18.41 -24.25 21.45
C ALA A 262 -16.92 -24.54 21.18
N ARG A 263 -16.17 -23.55 20.66
CA ARG A 263 -14.72 -23.67 20.46
C ARG A 263 -13.94 -23.77 21.78
N LEU A 264 -14.35 -23.06 22.82
CA LEU A 264 -13.76 -23.17 24.16
C LEU A 264 -14.09 -24.52 24.83
N ALA A 265 -15.27 -25.10 24.57
CA ALA A 265 -15.61 -26.44 25.03
C ALA A 265 -14.80 -27.53 24.31
N ALA A 266 -14.56 -27.37 23.01
CA ALA A 266 -13.71 -28.27 22.23
C ALA A 266 -12.24 -28.24 22.70
N LEU A 267 -11.69 -27.05 22.97
CA LEU A 267 -10.33 -26.87 23.51
C LEU A 267 -10.15 -27.38 24.94
N LYS A 268 -11.21 -27.35 25.77
CA LYS A 268 -11.16 -27.88 27.14
C LYS A 268 -11.20 -29.41 27.21
N ASN A 269 -11.68 -30.09 26.17
CA ASN A 269 -11.70 -31.55 26.09
C ASN A 269 -10.43 -32.13 25.43
N GLU A 270 -9.53 -31.30 24.91
CA GLU A 270 -8.24 -31.73 24.34
C GLU A 270 -7.15 -31.84 25.43
N LYS A 271 -7.43 -32.63 26.47
CA LYS A 271 -6.39 -33.20 27.33
C LYS A 271 -6.53 -34.72 27.33
N ALA A 272 -5.42 -35.36 26.99
CA ALA A 272 -5.17 -36.81 26.99
C ALA A 272 -5.58 -37.59 25.73
N GLY A 273 -4.95 -37.27 24.59
CA GLY A 273 -4.61 -38.27 23.57
C GLY A 273 -3.18 -38.78 23.81
N PRO A 274 -2.86 -40.07 23.54
CA PRO A 274 -1.55 -40.64 23.88
C PRO A 274 -0.43 -40.02 23.05
N ALA A 275 0.69 -39.68 23.68
CA ALA A 275 1.85 -39.12 23.00
C ALA A 275 2.37 -40.07 21.89
N PRO A 276 2.77 -39.55 20.72
CA PRO A 276 3.39 -40.38 19.68
C PRO A 276 4.73 -40.96 20.19
N PRO A 277 5.07 -42.20 19.85
CA PRO A 277 6.26 -42.87 20.38
C PRO A 277 7.55 -42.19 19.92
N VAL A 278 8.50 -42.06 20.84
CA VAL A 278 9.76 -41.30 20.75
C VAL A 278 10.69 -41.77 19.59
N GLY A 279 10.43 -42.95 19.01
CA GLY A 279 11.19 -43.52 17.90
C GLY A 279 11.19 -42.66 16.62
N ASP A 280 10.06 -42.03 16.30
CA ASP A 280 9.91 -41.21 15.08
C ASP A 280 10.75 -39.92 15.11
N LEU A 281 11.00 -39.38 16.31
CA LEU A 281 11.82 -38.20 16.50
C LEU A 281 13.31 -38.51 16.35
N THR A 282 13.77 -39.64 16.89
CA THR A 282 15.16 -40.09 16.75
C THR A 282 15.50 -40.43 15.29
N GLU A 283 14.59 -41.06 14.56
CA GLU A 283 14.79 -41.32 13.13
C GLU A 283 14.77 -40.04 12.29
N ARG A 284 13.91 -39.07 12.63
CA ARG A 284 13.90 -37.75 11.98
C ARG A 284 15.20 -36.98 12.21
N LEU A 285 15.76 -37.04 13.41
CA LEU A 285 17.03 -36.36 13.75
C LEU A 285 18.22 -37.05 13.05
N GLN A 286 18.19 -38.38 12.94
CA GLN A 286 19.22 -39.13 12.22
C GLN A 286 19.13 -38.92 10.69
N ARG A 287 17.93 -38.78 10.13
CA ARG A 287 17.73 -38.36 8.73
C ARG A 287 18.20 -36.93 8.46
N LEU A 288 17.98 -36.02 9.40
CA LEU A 288 18.45 -34.63 9.28
C LEU A 288 19.98 -34.55 9.33
N LYS A 289 20.63 -35.29 10.24
CA LYS A 289 22.09 -35.39 10.32
C LYS A 289 22.73 -36.08 9.12
N ARG A 290 22.09 -37.09 8.51
CA ARG A 290 22.60 -37.69 7.25
C ARG A 290 22.43 -36.78 6.05
N LYS A 291 21.42 -35.90 6.02
CA LYS A 291 21.23 -34.94 4.93
C LYS A 291 22.21 -33.78 4.96
N SER A 292 22.73 -33.39 6.12
CA SER A 292 23.77 -32.34 6.18
C SER A 292 25.15 -32.83 5.70
N ALA A 293 25.43 -34.14 5.78
CA ALA A 293 26.70 -34.72 5.35
C ALA A 293 26.81 -34.94 3.82
N LEU A 294 25.70 -34.85 3.08
CA LEU A 294 25.70 -35.06 1.62
C LEU A 294 25.81 -33.74 0.82
N THR A 295 25.67 -32.59 1.47
CA THR A 295 25.78 -31.26 0.84
C THR A 295 27.18 -30.62 0.97
N ASP A 296 28.11 -31.25 1.71
CA ASP A 296 29.46 -30.73 1.95
C ASP A 296 30.55 -31.26 1.00
N ALA A 297 30.19 -32.10 0.02
CA ALA A 297 31.15 -32.70 -0.92
C ALA A 297 31.13 -32.11 -2.34
N VAL A 298 30.32 -31.06 -2.61
CA VAL A 298 30.29 -30.41 -3.92
C VAL A 298 30.29 -28.89 -3.76
N SER A 299 31.48 -28.31 -3.63
CA SER A 299 31.96 -27.13 -4.38
C SER A 299 33.26 -26.61 -3.76
N VAL A 300 34.39 -27.10 -4.25
CA VAL A 300 35.65 -26.36 -4.22
C VAL A 300 35.75 -25.58 -5.54
N ALA A 301 35.79 -24.25 -5.44
CA ALA A 301 36.60 -23.30 -6.23
C ALA A 301 35.84 -21.97 -6.45
N GLY A 302 36.25 -20.93 -5.72
CA GLY A 302 35.75 -19.56 -5.91
C GLY A 302 36.00 -18.68 -4.69
N ASP A 303 37.22 -18.16 -4.62
CA ASP A 303 37.79 -17.32 -3.56
C ASP A 303 36.95 -16.06 -3.23
N GLY A 304 36.85 -15.71 -1.94
CA GLY A 304 36.11 -14.53 -1.46
C GLY A 304 35.56 -14.65 -0.04
N SER A 305 36.47 -14.57 0.94
CA SER A 305 36.24 -14.49 2.39
C SER A 305 34.97 -13.74 2.82
N LEU A 306 33.95 -14.48 3.28
CA LEU A 306 33.00 -14.02 4.28
C LEU A 306 32.90 -15.12 5.33
N LYS A 307 33.64 -14.92 6.42
CA LYS A 307 33.54 -15.67 7.66
C LYS A 307 32.09 -15.56 8.13
N GLY A 308 31.30 -16.59 7.86
CA GLY A 308 29.90 -16.66 8.25
C GLY A 308 29.81 -16.76 9.76
N GLU A 309 29.78 -15.62 10.45
CA GLU A 309 29.53 -15.58 11.88
C GLU A 309 28.12 -16.09 12.15
N ASN A 310 28.07 -17.12 12.98
CA ASN A 310 26.84 -17.74 13.45
C ASN A 310 25.99 -16.68 14.16
N ALA A 311 24.66 -16.77 14.09
CA ALA A 311 23.76 -15.78 14.70
C ALA A 311 24.06 -15.58 16.20
N VAL A 312 24.57 -16.61 16.87
CA VAL A 312 25.02 -16.57 18.26
C VAL A 312 26.27 -15.70 18.43
N ASP A 313 27.22 -15.75 17.50
CA ASP A 313 28.46 -14.95 17.56
C ASP A 313 28.16 -13.46 17.35
N ARG A 314 27.14 -13.12 16.55
CA ARG A 314 26.65 -11.74 16.40
C ARG A 314 26.03 -11.19 17.68
N ILE A 315 25.27 -12.02 18.38
CA ILE A 315 24.66 -11.65 19.67
C ILE A 315 25.76 -11.45 20.71
N ILE A 316 26.78 -12.33 20.73
CA ILE A 316 27.93 -12.19 21.64
C ILE A 316 28.71 -10.90 21.33
N GLY A 317 28.94 -10.58 20.05
CA GLY A 317 29.59 -9.33 19.66
C GLY A 317 28.78 -8.10 20.08
N GLN A 318 27.47 -8.12 19.87
CA GLN A 318 26.59 -7.02 20.27
C GLN A 318 26.59 -6.80 21.80
N VAL A 319 26.50 -7.87 22.59
CA VAL A 319 26.54 -7.77 24.07
C VAL A 319 27.92 -7.31 24.55
N ALA A 320 29.01 -7.74 23.91
CA ALA A 320 30.35 -7.27 24.24
C ALA A 320 30.53 -5.77 23.93
N ASP A 321 29.96 -5.28 22.83
CA ASP A 321 29.96 -3.86 22.46
C ASP A 321 29.08 -3.02 23.41
N GLU A 322 27.93 -3.56 23.87
CA GLU A 322 27.07 -2.90 24.86
C GLU A 322 27.76 -2.76 26.23
N ILE A 323 28.49 -3.79 26.68
CA ILE A 323 29.31 -3.73 27.91
C ILE A 323 30.46 -2.71 27.77
N ALA A 324 31.11 -2.66 26.59
CA ALA A 324 32.20 -1.73 26.34
C ALA A 324 31.74 -0.26 26.25
N LEU A 325 30.49 -0.03 25.86
CA LEU A 325 29.88 1.30 25.77
C LEU A 325 29.23 1.78 27.09
N GLY A 326 29.24 0.95 28.15
CA GLY A 326 28.86 1.37 29.50
C GLY A 326 27.42 1.88 29.60
N ILE A 327 26.50 1.29 28.83
CA ILE A 327 25.07 1.57 28.94
C ILE A 327 24.56 0.78 30.15
N GLU A 328 24.64 1.39 31.33
CA GLU A 328 23.91 0.92 32.51
C GLU A 328 22.40 1.10 32.24
N ASP A 329 21.62 0.06 32.49
CA ASP A 329 20.16 0.14 32.46
C ASP A 329 19.73 1.22 33.47
N GLU A 330 19.22 2.36 32.99
CA GLU A 330 18.70 3.41 33.86
C GLU A 330 17.48 2.87 34.63
N ASP A 331 17.69 2.65 35.94
CA ASP A 331 16.67 2.27 36.90
C ASP A 331 15.50 3.25 36.84
N PHE A 332 14.30 2.70 36.68
CA PHE A 332 13.05 3.46 36.64
C PHE A 332 12.70 3.94 38.06
N GLU A 333 13.23 5.09 38.48
CA GLU A 333 12.81 5.75 39.71
C GLU A 333 11.37 6.26 39.56
N SER A 334 10.51 5.68 40.39
CA SER A 334 9.10 6.07 40.55
C SER A 334 9.03 7.13 41.64
N GLU A 335 8.87 8.41 41.28
CA GLU A 335 8.54 9.44 42.27
C GLU A 335 7.03 9.74 42.27
N GLU A 336 6.41 9.37 43.39
CA GLU A 336 5.10 9.78 43.87
C GLU A 336 5.03 11.27 44.20
N LEU A 337 3.88 11.87 43.89
CA LEU A 337 3.13 12.90 44.64
C LEU A 337 3.89 14.09 45.25
N GLU A 338 3.53 15.30 44.81
CA GLU A 338 3.20 16.38 45.74
C GLU A 338 2.04 17.24 45.20
N GLU A 339 1.04 17.39 46.06
CA GLU A 339 -0.14 18.22 45.98
C GLU A 339 0.25 19.67 46.30
N SER A 340 -0.16 20.65 45.49
CA SER A 340 -0.22 22.04 45.96
C SER A 340 -1.20 22.85 45.15
N GLY A 341 -2.43 22.91 45.65
CA GLY A 341 -3.38 23.95 45.28
C GLY A 341 -3.09 25.26 46.00
N SER A 342 -3.17 26.38 45.29
CA SER A 342 -3.70 27.62 45.89
C SER A 342 -4.19 28.56 44.78
N GLY A 343 -5.44 29.01 44.89
CA GLY A 343 -6.06 29.96 43.99
C GLY A 343 -5.78 31.42 44.36
N GLY A 344 -5.99 32.35 43.41
CA GLY A 344 -5.91 33.78 43.72
C GLY A 344 -6.10 34.73 42.53
N LYS A 345 -7.36 35.10 42.26
CA LYS A 345 -7.90 36.42 41.88
C LYS A 345 -7.11 37.38 40.96
N SER A 346 -7.76 37.68 39.83
CA SER A 346 -8.09 38.98 39.21
C SER A 346 -7.28 40.23 39.59
N ARG A 347 -6.81 40.97 38.56
CA ARG A 347 -6.85 42.44 38.53
C ARG A 347 -6.73 43.02 37.11
N ASN A 348 -7.71 43.87 36.79
CA ASN A 348 -7.71 44.84 35.70
C ASN A 348 -6.52 45.80 35.80
N SER A 349 -6.11 46.40 34.68
CA SER A 349 -5.76 47.83 34.60
C SER A 349 -5.75 48.31 33.14
N SER A 350 -6.56 49.33 32.91
CA SER A 350 -6.69 50.13 31.69
C SER A 350 -5.81 51.39 31.78
N SER A 351 -5.81 52.19 30.70
CA SER A 351 -5.18 53.51 30.48
C SER A 351 -3.79 53.46 29.84
N SER A 352 -3.40 54.34 28.93
CA SER A 352 -3.85 55.72 28.70
C SER A 352 -3.67 56.17 27.23
N SER A 353 -4.69 56.86 26.73
CA SER A 353 -4.70 57.72 25.55
C SER A 353 -3.76 58.92 25.74
N LEU A 354 -2.99 59.29 24.71
CA LEU A 354 -2.38 60.62 24.61
C LEU A 354 -2.49 61.12 23.16
N SER A 355 -3.35 62.11 23.02
CA SER A 355 -3.55 63.04 21.91
C SER A 355 -2.36 63.98 21.77
N SER A 356 -1.90 64.21 20.54
CA SER A 356 -1.16 65.43 20.17
C SER A 356 -1.66 65.88 18.80
N ASP A 357 -2.42 66.97 18.82
CA ASP A 357 -2.93 67.70 17.68
C ASP A 357 -2.45 69.15 17.89
N SER A 358 -1.63 69.69 16.99
CA SER A 358 -1.41 71.13 16.91
C SER A 358 -0.91 71.52 15.52
N ASN A 359 -1.85 72.10 14.80
CA ASN A 359 -1.80 72.80 13.54
C ASN A 359 -1.02 74.13 13.69
N VAL A 360 -0.12 74.47 12.76
CA VAL A 360 0.31 75.86 12.50
C VAL A 360 0.49 76.03 10.99
N MET A 361 -0.33 76.92 10.42
CA MET A 361 -0.23 77.48 9.06
C MET A 361 0.98 78.41 8.94
N GLU A 362 1.61 78.48 7.76
CA GLU A 362 1.61 79.69 6.92
C GLU A 362 2.52 79.53 5.68
N ASP A 363 1.88 79.64 4.51
CA ASP A 363 2.27 80.38 3.31
C ASP A 363 3.72 80.91 3.18
N THR A 364 4.40 80.63 2.05
CA THR A 364 4.45 81.55 0.89
C THR A 364 5.46 81.14 -0.20
N LYS A 365 5.01 81.36 -1.44
CA LYS A 365 5.71 81.91 -2.62
C LYS A 365 6.50 81.00 -3.60
N LYS A 366 5.89 81.00 -4.80
CA LYS A 366 6.40 81.01 -6.18
C LYS A 366 6.79 79.69 -6.83
#